data_AF-A0A1I2KJS0-F1
#
_entry.id   AF-A0A1I2KJS0-F1
#
_cell.length_a   1.000
_cell.length_b   1.000
_cell.length_c   1.000
_cell.angle_alpha   90.00
_cell.angle_beta   90.00
_cell.angle_gamma   90.00
#
_symmetry.space_group_name_H-M   'P 1'
#
loop_
_entity.id
_entity.type
_entity.pdbx_description
1 polymer ?
#
loop_
_entity_poly.entity_id
_entity_poly.type
_entity_poly.pdbx_seq_one_letter_code
_entity_poly.pdbx_strand_id
1 'polypeptide(L)'
;MPSDLERLAFLGVDPASLDPASPQPVRADWLARIDSHSPDRRRCCSCRALAVATRVVDLDELGRRWHDQCRDCMIAGIRLNWVAGRPMEGRYRVTLWTGDRPILEGWWDELATAEDKTTRWIRVYESREAARVTLGDEAAGTRLTSWPEEP
;
A
#
# COMPACT_ATOMS: atom_id res chain seq x y z
N MET A 1 -6.18 -10.92 0.62
CA MET A 1 -5.79 -9.96 -0.45
C MET A 1 -5.79 -10.67 -1.81
N PRO A 2 -6.08 -10.04 -2.97
CA PRO A 2 -5.81 -10.65 -4.26
C PRO A 2 -4.35 -11.08 -4.33
N SER A 3 -4.09 -12.29 -4.81
CA SER A 3 -2.75 -12.76 -5.13
C SER A 3 -2.06 -11.79 -6.09
N ASP A 4 -0.74 -11.78 -6.08
CA ASP A 4 0.02 -10.97 -7.03
C ASP A 4 -0.36 -11.30 -8.48
N LEU A 5 -0.66 -12.57 -8.78
CA LEU A 5 -1.10 -13.00 -10.11
C LEU A 5 -2.48 -12.43 -10.51
N GLU A 6 -3.48 -12.48 -9.61
CA GLU A 6 -4.81 -11.88 -9.87
C GLU A 6 -4.71 -10.37 -10.10
N ARG A 7 -3.83 -9.69 -9.34
CA ARG A 7 -3.59 -8.25 -9.52
C ARG A 7 -2.94 -7.94 -10.86
N LEU A 8 -1.95 -8.73 -11.29
CA LEU A 8 -1.30 -8.57 -12.59
C LEU A 8 -2.31 -8.79 -13.73
N ALA A 9 -3.12 -9.84 -13.63
CA ALA A 9 -4.17 -10.14 -14.60
C ALA A 9 -5.18 -8.98 -14.72
N PHE A 10 -5.66 -8.44 -13.60
CA PHE A 10 -6.57 -7.28 -13.58
C PHE A 10 -5.97 -6.03 -14.25
N LEU A 11 -4.67 -5.80 -14.07
CA LEU A 11 -3.95 -4.67 -14.67
C LEU A 11 -3.50 -4.93 -16.12
N GLY A 12 -3.82 -6.10 -16.68
CA GLY A 12 -3.40 -6.49 -18.03
C GLY A 12 -1.88 -6.65 -18.17
N VAL A 13 -1.19 -7.03 -17.08
CA VAL A 13 0.25 -7.21 -17.07
C VAL A 13 0.60 -8.67 -17.28
N ASP A 14 1.40 -8.95 -18.31
CA ASP A 14 2.01 -10.26 -18.52
C ASP A 14 3.13 -10.47 -17.47
N PRO A 15 3.02 -11.46 -16.57
CA PRO A 15 4.03 -11.71 -15.56
C PRO A 15 5.43 -12.02 -16.13
N ALA A 16 5.51 -12.64 -17.31
CA ALA A 16 6.77 -12.96 -17.97
C ALA A 16 7.50 -11.72 -18.50
N SER A 17 6.78 -10.61 -18.69
CA SER A 17 7.34 -9.34 -19.16
C SER A 17 8.04 -8.52 -18.06
N LEU A 18 7.94 -8.97 -16.79
CA LEU A 18 8.49 -8.25 -15.65
C LEU A 18 9.98 -8.54 -15.43
N ASP A 19 10.72 -7.49 -15.11
CA ASP A 19 12.15 -7.62 -14.78
C ASP A 19 12.33 -8.45 -13.50
N PRO A 20 13.35 -9.34 -13.44
CA PRO A 20 13.75 -10.01 -12.21
C PRO A 20 14.04 -9.02 -11.08
N ALA A 21 13.51 -9.29 -9.88
CA ALA A 21 13.83 -8.55 -8.67
C ALA A 21 14.93 -9.20 -7.85
N SER A 22 15.69 -8.37 -7.11
CA SER A 22 16.76 -8.87 -6.26
C SER A 22 16.18 -9.82 -5.19
N PRO A 23 16.86 -10.94 -4.88
CA PRO A 23 16.43 -11.86 -3.82
C PRO A 23 16.65 -11.29 -2.41
N GLN A 24 17.46 -10.23 -2.26
CA GLN A 24 17.70 -9.60 -0.98
C GLN A 24 16.46 -8.83 -0.51
N PRO A 25 16.08 -8.89 0.79
CA PRO A 25 14.99 -8.10 1.31
C PRO A 25 15.30 -6.62 1.07
N VAL A 26 14.38 -5.93 0.40
CA VAL A 26 14.48 -4.49 0.15
C VAL A 26 14.37 -3.80 1.51
N ARG A 27 15.51 -3.61 2.18
CA ARG A 27 15.59 -2.73 3.36
C ARG A 27 15.30 -1.30 2.91
N ALA A 28 14.70 -0.54 3.82
CA ALA A 28 14.09 0.75 3.59
C ALA A 28 15.08 1.89 3.25
N ASP A 29 16.20 1.60 2.61
CA ASP A 29 17.33 2.50 2.46
C ASP A 29 18.08 2.30 1.13
N TRP A 30 17.41 2.57 0.00
CA TRP A 30 18.04 3.01 -1.27
C TRP A 30 18.27 1.99 -2.40
N LEU A 31 17.25 1.21 -2.77
CA LEU A 31 17.03 0.92 -4.20
C LEU A 31 15.83 1.72 -4.68
N ALA A 32 16.03 3.02 -4.90
CA ALA A 32 15.10 3.83 -5.68
C ALA A 32 15.14 3.34 -7.14
N ARG A 33 14.52 2.20 -7.41
CA ARG A 33 14.32 1.67 -8.77
C ARG A 33 13.62 2.69 -9.66
N ILE A 34 12.86 3.59 -9.03
CA ILE A 34 12.25 4.76 -9.64
C ILE A 34 12.82 5.99 -8.94
N ASP A 35 13.69 6.71 -9.65
CA ASP A 35 14.22 8.02 -9.25
C ASP A 35 13.88 9.06 -10.33
N SER A 36 13.49 10.27 -9.92
CA SER A 36 13.05 11.33 -10.84
C SER A 36 14.15 11.84 -11.76
N HIS A 37 15.41 11.63 -11.41
CA HIS A 37 16.60 12.03 -12.15
C HIS A 37 17.26 10.86 -12.90
N SER A 38 16.71 9.65 -12.82
CA SER A 38 17.23 8.51 -13.57
C SER A 38 17.07 8.77 -15.08
N PRO A 39 18.13 8.60 -15.89
CA PRO A 39 18.08 8.84 -17.33
C PRO A 39 17.10 7.92 -18.05
N ASP A 40 16.90 6.70 -17.51
CA ASP A 40 15.93 5.72 -17.99
C ASP A 40 14.73 5.65 -17.05
N ARG A 41 13.91 6.72 -17.05
CA ARG A 41 12.69 6.73 -16.23
C ARG A 41 11.84 5.51 -16.56
N ARG A 42 11.67 4.63 -15.56
CA ARG A 42 10.90 3.40 -15.68
C ARG A 42 9.46 3.70 -16.05
N ARG A 43 8.88 2.79 -16.81
CA ARG A 43 7.52 2.89 -17.32
C ARG A 43 6.64 1.87 -16.61
N CYS A 44 5.39 2.24 -16.39
CA CYS A 44 4.39 1.36 -15.81
C CYS A 44 4.28 0.08 -16.64
N CYS A 45 4.33 -1.07 -15.96
CA CYS A 45 4.22 -2.38 -16.60
C CYS A 45 2.87 -2.59 -17.32
N SER A 46 1.83 -1.91 -16.87
CA SER A 46 0.48 -1.96 -17.47
C SER A 46 0.34 -0.99 -18.65
N CYS A 47 0.46 0.33 -18.41
CA CYS A 47 0.10 1.35 -19.40
C CYS A 47 1.27 2.11 -20.03
N ARG A 48 2.51 1.79 -19.66
CA ARG A 48 3.75 2.45 -20.14
C ARG A 48 3.92 3.95 -19.81
N ALA A 49 3.00 4.54 -19.05
CA ALA A 49 3.19 5.87 -18.46
C ALA A 49 4.37 5.89 -17.48
N LEU A 50 4.84 7.08 -17.07
CA LEU A 50 5.94 7.17 -16.10
C LEU A 50 5.56 6.47 -14.78
N ALA A 51 6.42 5.55 -14.35
CA ALA A 51 6.24 4.88 -13.07
C ALA A 51 6.60 5.84 -11.93
N VAL A 52 5.81 5.79 -10.86
CA VAL A 52 6.01 6.59 -9.63
C VAL A 52 6.14 5.71 -8.39
N ALA A 53 5.90 4.41 -8.53
CA ALA A 53 6.10 3.44 -7.47
C ALA A 53 6.46 2.08 -8.02
N THR A 54 7.20 1.33 -7.22
CA THR A 54 7.60 -0.04 -7.52
C THR A 54 7.22 -0.92 -6.35
N ARG A 55 6.96 -2.19 -6.64
CA ARG A 55 6.86 -3.25 -5.63
C ARG A 55 7.51 -4.51 -6.18
N VAL A 56 7.89 -5.39 -5.27
CA VAL A 56 8.22 -6.77 -5.63
C VAL A 56 6.94 -7.60 -5.56
N VAL A 57 6.74 -8.46 -6.55
CA VAL A 57 5.73 -9.52 -6.54
C VAL A 57 6.45 -10.86 -6.56
N ASP A 58 5.94 -11.86 -5.82
CA ASP A 58 6.50 -13.21 -5.83
C ASP A 58 5.60 -14.13 -6.63
N LEU A 59 6.18 -14.84 -7.60
CA LEU A 59 5.46 -15.65 -8.59
C LEU A 59 6.06 -17.05 -8.59
N ASP A 60 5.25 -18.06 -8.30
CA ASP A 60 5.72 -19.44 -8.03
C ASP A 60 6.78 -19.97 -9.03
N GLU A 61 6.60 -19.73 -10.34
CA GLU A 61 7.53 -20.21 -11.38
C GLU A 61 8.53 -19.15 -11.87
N LEU A 62 8.20 -17.87 -11.72
CA LEU A 62 9.01 -16.76 -12.23
C LEU A 62 9.90 -16.14 -11.15
N GLY A 63 9.71 -16.53 -9.89
CA GLY A 63 10.32 -15.92 -8.72
C GLY A 63 9.92 -14.45 -8.56
N ARG A 64 10.74 -13.71 -7.81
CA ARG A 64 10.49 -12.30 -7.52
C ARG A 64 10.64 -11.43 -8.75
N ARG A 65 9.64 -10.59 -9.00
CA ARG A 65 9.59 -9.66 -10.13
C ARG A 65 9.28 -8.24 -9.70
N TRP A 66 9.81 -7.28 -10.43
CA TRP A 66 9.49 -5.88 -10.23
C TRP A 66 8.21 -5.50 -10.95
N HIS A 67 7.29 -4.88 -10.22
CA HIS A 67 6.05 -4.35 -10.76
C HIS A 67 6.04 -2.83 -10.59
N ASP A 68 6.51 -2.14 -11.63
CA ASP A 68 6.55 -0.68 -11.71
C ASP A 68 5.18 -0.14 -12.14
N GLN A 69 4.65 0.82 -11.39
CA GLN A 69 3.29 1.35 -11.55
C GLN A 69 3.30 2.87 -11.69
N CYS A 70 2.49 3.39 -12.63
CA CYS A 70 2.08 4.78 -12.59
C CYS A 70 1.06 4.98 -11.46
N ARG A 71 0.76 6.24 -11.13
CA ARG A 71 -0.20 6.58 -10.06
C ARG A 71 -1.56 5.92 -10.27
N ASP A 72 -2.07 5.93 -11.49
CA ASP A 72 -3.44 5.47 -11.78
C ASP A 72 -3.56 3.95 -11.73
N CYS A 73 -2.60 3.22 -12.31
CA CYS A 73 -2.56 1.76 -12.22
C CYS A 73 -2.30 1.27 -10.78
N MET A 74 -1.53 2.01 -9.98
CA MET A 74 -1.38 1.74 -8.55
C MET A 74 -2.72 1.85 -7.83
N ILE A 75 -3.44 2.97 -8.03
CA ILE A 75 -4.76 3.20 -7.42
C ILE A 75 -5.77 2.15 -7.90
N ALA A 76 -5.77 1.81 -9.19
CA ALA A 76 -6.64 0.78 -9.75
C ALA A 76 -6.40 -0.58 -9.08
N GLY A 77 -5.15 -0.99 -8.91
CA GLY A 77 -4.83 -2.23 -8.20
C GLY A 77 -5.15 -2.18 -6.70
N ILE A 78 -5.12 -1.01 -6.06
CA ILE A 78 -5.63 -0.84 -4.67
C ILE A 78 -7.16 -1.00 -4.66
N ARG A 79 -7.86 -0.39 -5.61
CA ARG A 79 -9.32 -0.50 -5.75
C ARG A 79 -9.79 -1.92 -6.06
N LEU A 80 -9.00 -2.73 -6.77
CA LEU A 80 -9.29 -4.17 -6.95
C LEU A 80 -9.43 -4.86 -5.59
N ASN A 81 -8.57 -4.53 -4.62
CA ASN A 81 -8.69 -5.08 -3.27
C ASN A 81 -10.04 -4.68 -2.64
N TRP A 82 -10.55 -3.48 -2.93
CA TRP A 82 -11.84 -2.99 -2.42
C TRP A 82 -13.05 -3.63 -3.12
N VAL A 83 -13.02 -3.75 -4.46
CA VAL A 83 -14.13 -4.28 -5.27
C VAL A 83 -14.29 -5.79 -5.14
N ALA A 84 -13.22 -6.53 -4.85
CA ALA A 84 -13.28 -7.97 -4.61
C ALA A 84 -14.09 -8.37 -3.36
N GLY A 85 -14.68 -7.42 -2.63
CA GLY A 85 -15.51 -7.68 -1.44
C GLY A 85 -14.78 -8.37 -0.30
N ARG A 86 -13.44 -8.47 -0.40
CA ARG A 86 -12.61 -8.97 0.67
C ARG A 86 -12.26 -7.76 1.52
N PRO A 87 -12.64 -7.71 2.81
CA PRO A 87 -12.14 -6.67 3.68
C PRO A 87 -10.61 -6.70 3.58
N MET A 88 -9.99 -5.52 3.56
CA MET A 88 -8.55 -5.40 3.69
C MET A 88 -8.17 -6.22 4.94
N GLU A 89 -7.44 -7.32 4.75
CA GLU A 89 -7.20 -8.31 5.80
C GLU A 89 -6.21 -7.75 6.81
N GLY A 90 -6.52 -7.97 8.09
CA GLY A 90 -5.75 -7.50 9.23
C GLY A 90 -6.66 -7.29 10.44
N ARG A 91 -6.33 -7.89 11.58
CA ARG A 91 -7.09 -7.70 12.82
C ARG A 91 -7.19 -6.24 13.23
N TYR A 92 -6.18 -5.44 12.93
CA TYR A 92 -6.06 -4.06 13.41
C TYR A 92 -6.25 -3.07 12.26
N ARG A 93 -7.27 -2.22 12.35
CA ARG A 93 -7.56 -1.17 11.36
C ARG A 93 -7.10 0.19 11.86
N VAL A 94 -6.32 0.91 11.05
CA VAL A 94 -6.06 2.35 11.24
C VAL A 94 -6.83 3.15 10.20
N THR A 95 -7.61 4.13 10.66
CA THR A 95 -8.37 5.04 9.80
C THR A 95 -7.93 6.48 10.08
N LEU A 96 -7.56 7.21 9.03
CA LEU A 96 -7.36 8.66 9.06
C LEU A 96 -8.61 9.35 8.52
N TRP A 97 -9.09 10.31 9.29
CA TRP A 97 -10.23 11.15 9.01
C TRP A 97 -9.77 12.59 8.77
N THR A 98 -10.50 13.31 7.93
CA THR A 98 -10.50 14.78 7.90
C THR A 98 -11.94 15.25 8.01
N GLY A 99 -12.29 15.87 9.14
CA GLY A 99 -13.69 16.07 9.50
C GLY A 99 -14.45 14.74 9.58
N ASP A 100 -15.62 14.67 8.95
CA ASP A 100 -16.49 13.49 9.01
C ASP A 100 -16.20 12.42 7.95
N ARG A 101 -15.13 12.58 7.14
CA ARG A 101 -14.81 11.66 6.06
C ARG A 101 -13.52 10.89 6.32
N PRO A 102 -13.52 9.54 6.20
CA PRO A 102 -12.28 8.79 6.16
C PRO A 102 -11.58 9.07 4.82
N ILE A 103 -10.29 9.42 4.88
CA ILE A 103 -9.49 9.72 3.69
C ILE A 103 -8.38 8.69 3.44
N LEU A 104 -8.04 7.89 4.46
CA LEU A 104 -7.06 6.81 4.36
C LEU A 104 -7.41 5.71 5.36
N GLU A 105 -7.32 4.46 4.92
CA GLU A 105 -7.55 3.29 5.77
C GLU A 105 -6.48 2.23 5.50
N GLY A 106 -6.07 1.53 6.55
CA GLY A 106 -5.10 0.43 6.49
C GLY A 106 -5.43 -0.65 7.52
N TRP A 107 -5.10 -1.89 7.21
CA TRP A 107 -5.32 -3.07 8.06
C TRP A 107 -4.01 -3.84 8.22
N TRP A 108 -3.75 -4.36 9.42
CA TRP A 108 -2.57 -5.15 9.77
C TRP A 108 -2.93 -6.31 10.70
N ASP A 109 -2.24 -7.43 10.58
CA ASP A 109 -2.41 -8.59 11.48
C ASP A 109 -1.73 -8.40 12.84
N GLU A 110 -0.65 -7.62 12.88
CA GLU A 110 0.15 -7.37 14.08
C GLU A 110 -0.15 -6.00 14.69
N LEU A 111 -0.46 -5.97 16.00
CA LEU A 111 -0.75 -4.73 16.72
C LEU A 111 0.42 -3.74 16.66
N ALA A 112 1.64 -4.22 16.90
CA ALA A 112 2.83 -3.39 16.90
C ALA A 112 3.05 -2.66 15.55
N THR A 113 2.74 -3.33 14.44
CA THR A 113 2.82 -2.70 13.11
C THR A 113 1.71 -1.65 12.94
N ALA A 114 0.49 -1.93 13.42
CA ALA A 114 -0.61 -0.98 13.36
C ALA A 114 -0.36 0.27 14.24
N GLU A 115 0.29 0.12 15.39
CA GLU A 115 0.72 1.21 16.29
C GLU A 115 1.82 2.07 15.67
N ASP A 116 2.83 1.46 15.04
CA ASP A 116 3.86 2.20 14.27
C ASP A 116 3.23 3.05 13.16
N LYS A 117 2.27 2.46 12.44
CA LYS A 117 1.55 3.16 11.36
C LYS A 117 0.68 4.29 11.89
N THR A 118 0.01 4.08 13.01
CA THR A 118 -0.76 5.11 13.72
C THR A 118 0.15 6.29 14.07
N THR A 119 1.27 6.04 14.75
CA THR A 119 2.26 7.06 15.14
C THR A 119 2.79 7.82 13.93
N ARG A 120 3.11 7.10 12.86
CA ARG A 120 3.60 7.70 11.62
C ARG A 120 2.54 8.57 10.95
N TRP A 121 1.28 8.16 10.92
CA TRP A 121 0.21 8.95 10.33
C TRP A 121 -0.05 10.22 11.15
N ILE A 122 -0.04 10.12 12.48
CA ILE A 122 -0.13 11.30 13.36
C ILE A 122 0.96 12.31 12.99
N ARG A 123 2.24 11.90 12.98
CA ARG A 123 3.36 12.81 12.63
C ARG A 123 3.23 13.47 11.25
N VAL A 124 2.66 12.77 10.28
CA VAL A 124 2.50 13.30 8.92
C VAL A 124 1.32 14.27 8.81
N TYR A 125 0.24 14.01 9.56
CA TYR A 125 -1.04 14.71 9.41
C TYR A 125 -1.39 15.61 10.60
N GLU A 126 -0.55 15.71 11.63
CA GLU A 126 -0.83 16.48 12.84
C GLU A 126 -1.04 17.99 12.58
N SER A 127 -0.42 18.51 11.52
CA SER A 127 -0.58 19.90 11.09
C SER A 127 -1.86 20.17 10.29
N ARG A 128 -2.64 19.14 9.96
CA ARG A 128 -3.89 19.31 9.20
C ARG A 128 -5.07 19.56 10.13
N GLU A 129 -5.84 20.59 9.80
CA GLU A 129 -7.08 20.90 10.50
C GLU A 129 -8.08 19.73 10.42
N ALA A 130 -8.72 19.44 11.55
CA ALA A 130 -9.69 18.36 11.71
C ALA A 130 -9.15 16.94 11.35
N ALA A 131 -7.83 16.73 11.38
CA ALA A 131 -7.26 15.40 11.24
C ALA A 131 -7.53 14.57 12.50
N ARG A 132 -8.04 13.35 12.31
CA ARG A 132 -8.19 12.36 13.37
C ARG A 132 -7.70 11.01 12.90
N VAL A 133 -6.93 10.31 13.71
CA VAL A 133 -6.47 8.93 13.45
C VAL A 133 -7.11 8.01 14.49
N THR A 134 -7.68 6.88 14.06
CA THR A 134 -8.22 5.87 14.98
C THR A 134 -7.62 4.52 14.67
N LEU A 135 -7.21 3.78 15.70
CA LEU A 135 -6.80 2.39 15.63
C LEU A 135 -7.88 1.52 16.31
N GLY A 136 -8.37 0.50 15.61
CA GLY A 136 -9.35 -0.46 16.12
C GLY A 136 -8.90 -1.91 15.96
N ASP A 137 -9.39 -2.77 16.84
CA ASP A 137 -9.32 -4.23 16.74
C ASP A 137 -10.66 -4.73 16.17
N GLU A 138 -10.66 -5.14 14.92
CA GLU A 138 -11.83 -5.64 14.20
C GLU A 138 -12.30 -7.00 14.75
N ALA A 139 -11.41 -7.81 15.33
CA ALA A 139 -11.80 -9.09 15.92
C ALA A 139 -12.55 -8.89 17.25
N ALA A 140 -12.17 -7.88 18.03
CA ALA A 140 -12.86 -7.51 19.25
C ALA A 140 -14.01 -6.51 19.03
N GLY A 141 -14.06 -5.86 17.87
CA GLY A 141 -14.99 -4.75 17.60
C GLY A 141 -14.72 -3.50 18.44
N THR A 142 -13.49 -3.33 18.93
CA THR A 142 -13.14 -2.26 19.87
C THR A 142 -12.20 -1.23 19.25
N ARG A 143 -12.32 0.03 19.69
CA ARG A 143 -11.32 1.05 19.38
C ARG A 143 -10.21 0.96 20.42
N LEU A 144 -8.97 0.80 19.96
CA LEU A 144 -7.78 0.73 20.81
C LEU A 144 -7.20 2.11 21.08
N THR A 145 -7.27 3.03 20.10
CA THR A 145 -6.71 4.39 20.22
C THR A 145 -7.45 5.36 19.30
N SER A 146 -7.52 6.62 19.73
CA SER A 146 -7.87 7.76 18.91
C SER A 146 -6.89 8.89 19.14
N TRP A 147 -6.53 9.59 18.06
CA TRP A 147 -5.77 10.82 18.09
C TRP A 147 -6.52 11.89 17.28
N PRO A 148 -6.72 13.12 17.78
CA PRO A 148 -6.50 13.50 19.18
C PRO A 148 -7.31 12.59 20.12
N GLU A 149 -6.86 12.46 21.37
CA GLU A 149 -7.64 11.75 22.38
C GLU A 149 -9.00 12.47 22.51
N GLU A 150 -10.09 11.70 22.40
CA GLU A 150 -11.42 12.23 22.70
C GLU A 150 -11.49 12.51 24.22
N PRO A 151 -12.08 13.63 24.66
CA PRO A 151 -12.15 14.00 26.07
C PRO A 151 -13.05 13.08 26.92
#